data_AF-A0A934QB49-F1
#
_entry.id   AF-A0A934QB49-F1
#
_cell.length_a   1.000
_cell.length_b   1.000
_cell.length_c   1.000
_cell.angle_alpha   90.00
_cell.angle_beta   90.00
_cell.angle_gamma   90.00
#
_symmetry.space_group_name_H-M   'P 1'
#
loop_
_entity.id
_entity.type
_entity.pdbx_description
1 polymer ?
#
loop_
_entity_poly.entity_id
_entity_poly.type
_entity_poly.pdbx_seq_one_letter_code
_entity_poly.pdbx_strand_id
1 'polypeptide(L)'
;MQRKQYIFTFGDAWDLRSLIGSPPLGPELCGRRLSVGAFRVRSGERFGDFRELRLRARAEIMEHIVDQVPDVLVLVLDAVDRLRVAKAESLARGLAMDAAHTSAMLTGLDLSVVPLVIHVAWERDVLVSALLGGRFHRVFADGSVPIEVAQLERAPPQVLISEGEL
;
A
#
# COMPACT_ATOMS: atom_id res chain seq x y z
N MET A 1 -0.85 -24.42 3.70
CA MET A 1 -1.78 -23.99 2.62
C MET A 1 -1.61 -22.49 2.43
N GLN A 2 -1.05 -22.02 1.30
CA GLN A 2 -0.91 -20.57 1.04
C GLN A 2 -2.29 -20.00 0.73
N ARG A 3 -2.77 -19.03 1.54
CA ARG A 3 -4.00 -18.30 1.24
C ARG A 3 -3.80 -17.52 -0.06
N LYS A 4 -4.72 -17.67 -1.02
CA LYS A 4 -4.72 -16.86 -2.26
C LYS A 4 -4.93 -15.39 -1.89
N GLN A 5 -4.12 -14.51 -2.47
CA GLN A 5 -4.21 -13.07 -2.31
C GLN A 5 -4.57 -12.45 -3.65
N TYR A 6 -5.47 -11.48 -3.63
CA TYR A 6 -5.86 -10.74 -4.81
C TYR A 6 -5.29 -9.33 -4.68
N ILE A 7 -4.34 -9.00 -5.56
CA ILE A 7 -3.63 -7.72 -5.54
C ILE A 7 -4.22 -6.82 -6.62
N PHE A 8 -4.83 -5.72 -6.20
CA PHE A 8 -5.31 -4.65 -7.07
C PHE A 8 -4.34 -3.47 -7.02
N THR A 9 -4.10 -2.80 -8.14
CA THR A 9 -3.09 -1.74 -8.22
C THR A 9 -3.67 -0.47 -8.82
N PHE A 10 -3.25 0.69 -8.33
CA PHE A 10 -3.62 2.01 -8.88
C PHE A 10 -2.50 3.05 -8.63
N GLY A 11 -2.65 4.26 -9.16
CA GLY A 11 -1.66 5.33 -9.09
C GLY A 11 -0.72 5.43 -10.30
N ASP A 12 0.30 6.30 -10.21
CA ASP A 12 1.12 6.75 -11.34
C ASP A 12 2.63 6.54 -11.20
N ALA A 13 3.11 5.97 -10.08
CA ALA A 13 4.56 5.88 -9.84
C ALA A 13 5.30 4.89 -10.74
N TRP A 14 4.59 3.90 -11.28
CA TRP A 14 5.12 2.71 -11.95
C TRP A 14 3.98 1.78 -12.35
N ASP A 15 4.20 0.96 -13.37
CA ASP A 15 3.29 -0.11 -13.78
C ASP A 15 3.44 -1.32 -12.84
N LEU A 16 2.87 -1.19 -11.64
CA LEU A 16 2.86 -2.26 -10.64
C LEU A 16 2.26 -3.55 -11.18
N ARG A 17 1.25 -3.47 -12.05
CA ARG A 17 0.61 -4.64 -12.65
C ARG A 17 1.57 -5.43 -13.53
N SER A 18 2.39 -4.75 -14.33
CA SER A 18 3.45 -5.41 -15.09
C SER A 18 4.55 -6.01 -14.20
N LEU A 19 4.78 -5.46 -13.00
CA LEU A 19 5.81 -5.94 -12.07
C LEU A 19 5.35 -7.14 -11.23
N ILE A 20 4.09 -7.17 -10.79
CA ILE A 20 3.55 -8.25 -9.95
C ILE A 20 2.84 -9.35 -10.76
N GLY A 21 2.56 -9.10 -12.04
CA GLY A 21 1.74 -9.96 -12.89
C GLY A 21 0.24 -9.73 -12.72
N SER A 22 -0.58 -10.42 -13.53
CA SER A 22 -2.04 -10.35 -13.37
C SER A 22 -2.50 -11.33 -12.28
N PRO A 23 -3.29 -10.90 -11.29
CA PRO A 23 -3.88 -11.83 -10.34
C PRO A 23 -4.85 -12.78 -11.06
N PRO A 24 -5.03 -14.02 -10.59
CA PRO A 24 -6.01 -14.93 -11.16
C PRO A 24 -7.42 -14.33 -10.97
N LEU A 25 -8.11 -14.04 -12.06
CA LEU A 25 -9.54 -13.70 -12.06
C LEU A 25 -10.34 -14.99 -11.91
N GLY A 26 -10.96 -15.20 -10.76
CA GLY A 26 -11.80 -16.36 -10.49
C GLY A 26 -13.01 -15.98 -9.65
N PRO A 27 -14.20 -16.55 -9.91
CA PRO A 27 -15.47 -16.19 -9.26
C PRO A 27 -15.60 -16.64 -7.79
N GLU A 28 -14.60 -17.30 -7.21
CA GLU A 28 -14.57 -17.70 -5.79
C GLU A 28 -13.43 -16.96 -5.05
N LEU A 29 -13.72 -15.74 -4.62
CA LEU A 29 -12.79 -14.89 -3.86
C LEU A 29 -12.75 -15.29 -2.37
N CYS A 30 -12.32 -16.52 -2.07
CA CYS A 30 -11.98 -16.92 -0.70
C CYS A 30 -10.55 -16.46 -0.36
N GLY A 31 -10.36 -15.16 -0.08
CA GLY A 31 -9.08 -14.56 0.31
C GLY A 31 -9.18 -13.06 0.62
N ARG A 32 -8.25 -12.52 1.42
CA ARG A 32 -8.18 -11.06 1.69
C ARG A 32 -7.78 -10.30 0.42
N ARG A 33 -8.48 -9.20 0.13
CA ARG A 33 -8.24 -8.27 -0.98
C ARG A 33 -7.19 -7.24 -0.58
N LEU A 34 -6.06 -7.27 -1.25
CA LEU A 34 -4.96 -6.32 -1.06
C LEU A 34 -5.01 -5.29 -2.19
N SER A 35 -5.05 -4.02 -1.84
CA SER A 35 -4.90 -2.93 -2.80
C SER A 35 -3.57 -2.23 -2.59
N VAL A 36 -2.90 -1.86 -3.69
CA VAL A 36 -1.62 -1.15 -3.69
C VAL A 36 -1.76 0.10 -4.55
N GLY A 37 -1.81 1.25 -3.91
CA GLY A 37 -1.79 2.55 -4.58
C GLY A 37 -0.39 3.13 -4.54
N ALA A 38 0.18 3.52 -5.68
CA ALA A 38 1.52 4.07 -5.69
C ALA A 38 1.65 5.37 -6.50
N PHE A 39 2.15 6.41 -5.84
CA PHE A 39 2.13 7.76 -6.38
C PHE A 39 3.50 8.38 -6.45
N ARG A 40 3.83 8.99 -7.59
CA ARG A 40 5.12 9.64 -7.79
C ARG A 40 5.13 11.02 -7.15
N VAL A 41 6.15 11.29 -6.35
CA VAL A 41 6.47 12.65 -5.92
C VAL A 41 7.26 13.32 -7.05
N ARG A 42 6.62 14.24 -7.79
CA ARG A 42 7.24 14.98 -8.91
C ARG A 42 8.42 15.84 -8.44
N SER A 43 9.40 16.04 -9.33
CA SER A 43 10.58 16.88 -9.10
C SER A 43 10.25 18.37 -9.24
N GLY A 44 10.80 19.21 -8.36
CA GLY A 44 10.65 20.67 -8.42
C GLY A 44 9.88 21.25 -7.24
N GLU A 45 10.40 21.01 -6.03
CA GLU A 45 9.78 21.22 -4.72
C GLU A 45 9.01 22.55 -4.50
N ARG A 46 7.77 22.67 -4.97
CA ARG A 46 6.84 23.70 -4.54
C ARG A 46 5.80 23.10 -3.60
N PHE A 47 5.33 23.91 -2.65
CA PHE A 47 4.25 23.50 -1.75
C PHE A 47 2.99 23.06 -2.52
N GLY A 48 2.74 23.65 -3.70
CA GLY A 48 1.65 23.29 -4.59
C GLY A 48 1.67 21.83 -5.04
N ASP A 49 2.84 21.25 -5.29
CA ASP A 49 2.95 19.90 -5.86
C ASP A 49 2.49 18.83 -4.85
N PHE A 50 2.82 19.00 -3.57
CA PHE A 50 2.38 18.10 -2.50
C PHE A 50 0.86 18.19 -2.28
N ARG A 51 0.29 19.39 -2.40
CA ARG A 51 -1.14 19.60 -2.28
C ARG A 51 -1.89 18.98 -3.45
N GLU A 52 -1.41 19.19 -4.68
CA GLU A 52 -1.97 18.60 -5.89
C GLU A 52 -1.90 17.06 -5.83
N LEU A 53 -0.74 16.53 -5.45
CA LEU A 53 -0.54 15.10 -5.25
C LEU A 53 -1.53 14.52 -4.24
N ARG A 54 -1.71 15.18 -3.08
CA ARG A 54 -2.67 14.72 -2.06
C ARG A 54 -4.10 14.72 -2.61
N LEU A 55 -4.52 15.79 -3.31
CA LEU A 55 -5.87 15.89 -3.86
C LEU A 55 -6.14 14.79 -4.87
N ARG A 56 -5.22 14.59 -5.82
CA ARG A 56 -5.32 13.53 -6.83
C ARG A 56 -5.34 12.14 -6.19
N ALA A 57 -4.38 11.85 -5.30
CA ALA A 57 -4.28 10.56 -4.64
C ALA A 57 -5.54 10.24 -3.83
N ARG A 58 -6.14 11.23 -3.13
CA ARG A 58 -7.41 11.01 -2.41
C ARG A 58 -8.56 10.62 -3.32
N ALA A 59 -8.69 11.26 -4.49
CA ALA A 59 -9.74 10.94 -5.44
C ALA A 59 -9.59 9.48 -5.94
N GLU A 60 -8.38 9.10 -6.35
CA GLU A 60 -8.10 7.74 -6.81
C GLU A 60 -8.28 6.69 -5.69
N ILE A 61 -7.84 6.99 -4.46
CA ILE A 61 -8.06 6.13 -3.29
C ILE A 61 -9.55 5.91 -3.04
N MET A 62 -10.35 6.97 -3.12
CA MET A 62 -11.79 6.90 -2.88
C MET A 62 -12.49 6.00 -3.90
N GLU A 63 -12.25 6.24 -5.19
CA GLU A 63 -12.78 5.42 -6.28
C GLU A 63 -12.39 3.95 -6.10
N HIS A 64 -11.10 3.71 -5.82
CA HIS A 64 -10.58 2.35 -5.66
C HIS A 64 -11.16 1.62 -4.43
N ILE A 65 -11.39 2.32 -3.31
CA ILE A 65 -12.02 1.75 -2.11
C ILE A 65 -13.46 1.34 -2.42
N VAL A 66 -14.22 2.17 -3.13
CA VAL A 66 -15.61 1.86 -3.49
C VAL A 66 -15.69 0.65 -4.42
N ASP A 67 -14.83 0.60 -5.43
CA ASP A 67 -14.88 -0.45 -6.44
C ASP A 67 -14.36 -1.80 -5.93
N GLN A 68 -13.29 -1.79 -5.14
CA GLN A 68 -12.59 -3.02 -4.74
C GLN A 68 -12.93 -3.48 -3.32
N VAL A 69 -13.36 -2.56 -2.45
CA VAL A 69 -13.59 -2.76 -1.01
C VAL A 69 -12.45 -3.56 -0.37
N PRO A 70 -11.22 -3.02 -0.36
CA PRO A 70 -10.04 -3.76 0.08
C PRO A 70 -10.09 -4.10 1.58
N ASP A 71 -9.44 -5.19 1.96
CA ASP A 71 -9.18 -5.52 3.37
C ASP A 71 -7.92 -4.81 3.88
N VAL A 72 -6.94 -4.62 2.99
CA VAL A 72 -5.67 -3.95 3.28
C VAL A 72 -5.34 -3.03 2.11
N LEU A 73 -4.91 -1.80 2.42
CA LEU A 73 -4.45 -0.83 1.43
C LEU A 73 -3.00 -0.43 1.71
N VAL A 74 -2.09 -0.75 0.79
CA VAL A 74 -0.71 -0.27 0.82
C VAL A 74 -0.63 1.01 -0.01
N LEU A 75 -0.20 2.11 0.61
CA LEU A 75 -0.02 3.40 -0.07
C LEU A 75 1.46 3.72 -0.16
N VAL A 76 1.98 3.78 -1.38
CA VAL A 76 3.39 3.98 -1.66
C VAL A 76 3.59 5.39 -2.21
N LEU A 77 4.48 6.15 -1.61
CA LEU A 77 5.00 7.37 -2.20
C LEU A 77 6.39 7.11 -2.75
N ASP A 78 6.51 7.19 -4.08
CA ASP A 78 7.80 7.11 -4.75
C ASP A 78 8.47 8.49 -4.72
N ALA A 79 9.39 8.61 -3.77
CA ALA A 79 10.20 9.79 -3.50
C ALA A 79 11.69 9.53 -3.84
N VAL A 80 11.97 8.62 -4.78
CA VAL A 80 13.33 8.40 -5.28
C VAL A 80 13.90 9.71 -5.83
N ASP A 81 15.16 9.99 -5.48
CA ASP A 81 15.87 11.22 -5.84
C ASP A 81 15.20 12.52 -5.31
N ARG A 82 14.67 12.50 -4.08
CA ARG A 82 14.06 13.66 -3.42
C ARG A 82 14.77 14.05 -2.13
N LEU A 83 14.95 15.35 -1.92
CA LEU A 83 15.73 15.92 -0.81
C LEU A 83 14.95 16.06 0.50
N ARG A 84 13.61 15.94 0.50
CA ARG A 84 12.76 16.17 1.68
C ARG A 84 11.97 14.94 2.12
N VAL A 85 12.69 13.95 2.66
CA VAL A 85 12.16 12.73 3.27
C VAL A 85 10.99 13.00 4.23
N ALA A 86 11.17 13.90 5.19
CA ALA A 86 10.14 14.20 6.20
C ALA A 86 8.81 14.71 5.61
N LYS A 87 8.83 15.40 4.47
CA LYS A 87 7.60 15.86 3.81
C LYS A 87 6.87 14.71 3.12
N ALA A 88 7.62 13.81 2.47
CA ALA A 88 7.04 12.62 1.86
C ALA A 88 6.39 11.72 2.93
N GLU A 89 7.06 11.51 4.07
CA GLU A 89 6.48 10.77 5.20
C GLU A 89 5.23 11.43 5.78
N SER A 90 5.23 12.76 5.93
CA SER A 90 4.07 13.51 6.40
C SER A 90 2.89 13.38 5.43
N LEU A 91 3.15 13.45 4.12
CA LEU A 91 2.15 13.21 3.09
C LEU A 91 1.63 11.76 3.13
N ALA A 92 2.51 10.77 3.27
CA ALA A 92 2.13 9.36 3.34
C ALA A 92 1.20 9.10 4.54
N ARG A 93 1.53 9.65 5.72
CA ARG A 93 0.66 9.60 6.91
C ARG A 93 -0.70 10.24 6.65
N GLY A 94 -0.70 11.45 6.10
CA GLY A 94 -1.93 12.18 5.81
C GLY A 94 -2.85 11.40 4.87
N LEU A 95 -2.28 10.80 3.81
CA LEU A 95 -3.04 9.96 2.88
C LEU A 95 -3.55 8.67 3.53
N ALA A 96 -2.78 8.03 4.40
CA ALA A 96 -3.22 6.84 5.10
C ALA A 96 -4.40 7.13 6.04
N MET A 97 -4.33 8.23 6.79
CA MET A 97 -5.44 8.69 7.63
C MET A 97 -6.67 9.05 6.79
N ASP A 98 -6.48 9.76 5.67
CA ASP A 98 -7.57 10.10 4.75
C ASP A 98 -8.24 8.81 4.22
N ALA A 99 -7.46 7.80 3.81
CA ALA A 99 -7.96 6.54 3.28
C ALA A 99 -8.74 5.72 4.32
N ALA A 100 -8.20 5.57 5.53
CA ALA A 100 -8.88 4.87 6.63
C ALA A 100 -10.21 5.54 6.97
N HIS A 101 -10.22 6.88 7.07
CA HIS A 101 -11.44 7.65 7.31
C HIS A 101 -12.46 7.51 6.18
N THR A 102 -12.01 7.62 4.92
CA THR A 102 -12.87 7.43 3.75
C THR A 102 -13.47 6.04 3.70
N SER A 103 -12.72 4.98 4.01
CA SER A 103 -13.26 3.62 4.08
C SER A 103 -14.37 3.51 5.12
N ALA A 104 -14.12 4.00 6.34
CA ALA A 104 -15.11 3.96 7.42
C ALA A 104 -16.39 4.72 7.03
N MET A 105 -16.26 5.88 6.36
CA MET A 105 -17.41 6.65 5.89
C MET A 105 -18.19 5.99 4.77
N LEU A 106 -17.52 5.40 3.78
CA LEU A 106 -18.16 4.89 2.56
C LEU A 106 -18.67 3.46 2.69
N THR A 107 -17.99 2.64 3.48
CA THR A 107 -18.26 1.20 3.58
C THR A 107 -18.67 0.75 4.98
N GLY A 108 -18.45 1.58 5.99
CA GLY A 108 -18.62 1.20 7.40
C GLY A 108 -17.56 0.22 7.91
N LEU A 109 -16.49 -0.04 7.13
CA LEU A 109 -15.43 -0.99 7.47
C LEU A 109 -14.13 -0.27 7.81
N ASP A 110 -13.45 -0.78 8.85
CA ASP A 110 -12.09 -0.39 9.20
C ASP A 110 -11.11 -0.95 8.16
N LEU A 111 -10.43 -0.06 7.44
CA LEU A 111 -9.41 -0.40 6.47
C LEU A 111 -8.02 -0.31 7.09
N SER A 112 -7.27 -1.42 7.07
CA SER A 112 -5.86 -1.40 7.43
C SER A 112 -5.05 -0.72 6.33
N VAL A 113 -4.50 0.47 6.62
CA VAL A 113 -3.68 1.22 5.66
C VAL A 113 -2.20 1.17 6.04
N VAL A 114 -1.35 0.84 5.07
CA VAL A 114 0.10 0.72 5.24
C VAL A 114 0.79 1.79 4.39
N PRO A 115 1.14 2.95 4.96
CA PRO A 115 1.89 3.97 4.26
C PRO A 115 3.37 3.58 4.15
N LEU A 116 3.91 3.64 2.94
CA LEU A 116 5.31 3.40 2.61
C LEU A 116 5.86 4.58 1.81
N VAL A 117 7.14 4.88 2.03
CA VAL A 117 7.88 5.84 1.20
C VAL A 117 9.10 5.13 0.64
N ILE A 118 9.29 5.23 -0.67
CA ILE A 118 10.46 4.73 -1.38
C ILE A 118 11.40 5.91 -1.60
N HIS A 119 12.60 5.84 -1.06
CA HIS A 119 13.65 6.85 -1.17
C HIS A 119 14.72 6.47 -2.18
N VAL A 120 14.89 5.17 -2.43
CA VAL A 120 15.92 4.63 -3.32
C VAL A 120 15.38 3.49 -4.16
N ALA A 121 15.93 3.32 -5.37
CA ALA A 121 15.37 2.41 -6.36
C ALA A 121 15.32 0.95 -5.91
N TRP A 122 16.21 0.46 -5.03
CA TRP A 122 16.21 -0.94 -4.59
C TRP A 122 15.08 -1.26 -3.59
N GLU A 123 14.61 -0.28 -2.81
CA GLU A 123 13.47 -0.46 -1.90
C GLU A 123 12.20 -0.86 -2.65
N ARG A 124 12.11 -0.39 -3.89
CA ARG A 124 11.11 -0.78 -4.85
C ARG A 124 11.03 -2.31 -5.05
N ASP A 125 12.19 -2.93 -5.27
CA ASP A 125 12.29 -4.37 -5.55
C ASP A 125 11.96 -5.19 -4.29
N VAL A 126 12.34 -4.68 -3.11
CA VAL A 126 11.99 -5.26 -1.82
C VAL A 126 10.47 -5.25 -1.61
N LEU A 127 9.81 -4.12 -1.90
CA LEU A 127 8.36 -4.03 -1.81
C LEU A 127 7.67 -5.02 -2.74
N VAL A 128 8.08 -5.09 -4.01
CA VAL A 128 7.52 -6.04 -4.98
C VAL A 128 7.69 -7.48 -4.49
N SER A 129 8.88 -7.81 -3.97
CA SER A 129 9.16 -9.13 -3.39
C SER A 129 8.29 -9.42 -2.16
N ALA A 130 8.03 -8.43 -1.31
CA ALA A 130 7.17 -8.55 -0.14
C ALA A 130 5.69 -8.72 -0.50
N LEU A 131 5.22 -8.04 -1.56
CA LEU A 131 3.87 -8.20 -2.12
C LEU A 131 3.68 -9.61 -2.68
N LEU A 132 4.61 -10.07 -3.53
CA LEU A 132 4.57 -11.42 -4.11
C LEU A 132 4.74 -12.53 -3.06
N GLY A 133 5.53 -12.27 -2.01
CA GLY A 133 5.70 -13.16 -0.87
C GLY A 133 4.55 -13.12 0.14
N GLY A 134 3.56 -12.25 -0.05
CA GLY A 134 2.37 -12.16 0.78
C GLY A 134 2.58 -11.65 2.20
N ARG A 135 3.64 -10.87 2.44
CA ARG A 135 4.08 -10.43 3.79
C ARG A 135 3.13 -9.43 4.46
N PHE A 136 2.35 -8.68 3.69
CA PHE A 136 1.32 -7.77 4.19
C PHE A 136 0.11 -8.49 4.84
N HIS A 137 0.10 -9.83 4.70
CA HIS A 137 -0.55 -10.86 5.52
C HIS A 137 -0.79 -10.57 7.00
N ARG A 138 0.33 -10.29 7.68
CA ARG A 138 0.53 -10.66 9.08
C ARG A 138 1.13 -9.55 9.94
N VAL A 139 1.70 -8.51 9.33
CA VAL A 139 2.59 -7.58 10.04
C VAL A 139 1.91 -6.27 10.46
N PHE A 140 0.76 -5.90 9.88
CA PHE A 140 0.24 -4.53 9.99
C PHE A 140 -1.24 -4.43 10.40
N ALA A 141 -1.62 -5.13 11.48
CA ALA A 141 -2.97 -5.03 12.03
C ALA A 141 -3.33 -3.61 12.52
N ASP A 142 -2.35 -2.79 12.92
CA ASP A 142 -2.55 -1.41 13.42
C ASP A 142 -1.88 -0.36 12.51
N GLY A 143 -2.56 -0.02 11.42
CA GLY A 143 -2.03 0.78 10.31
C GLY A 143 -2.10 2.31 10.48
N SER A 144 -1.32 2.89 11.38
CA SER A 144 -1.19 4.37 11.49
C SER A 144 0.24 4.92 11.41
N VAL A 145 1.27 4.05 11.36
CA VAL A 145 2.68 4.46 11.34
C VAL A 145 3.31 4.13 9.97
N PRO A 146 3.99 5.09 9.30
CA PRO A 146 4.79 4.79 8.12
C PRO A 146 5.83 3.74 8.42
N ILE A 147 5.87 2.72 7.58
CA ILE A 147 6.88 1.67 7.69
C ILE A 147 7.98 2.02 6.70
N GLU A 148 9.22 2.04 7.19
CA GLU A 148 10.38 2.13 6.31
C GLU A 148 10.49 0.81 5.54
N VAL A 149 10.78 0.87 4.25
CA VAL A 149 10.89 -0.35 3.44
C VAL A 149 11.96 -1.30 3.96
N ALA A 150 13.05 -0.78 4.56
CA ALA A 150 14.07 -1.58 5.22
C ALA A 150 13.52 -2.44 6.39
N GLN A 151 12.40 -2.06 7.01
CA GLN A 151 11.73 -2.87 8.04
C GLN A 151 10.99 -4.08 7.44
N LEU A 152 10.64 -4.06 6.14
CA LEU A 152 10.06 -5.21 5.42
C LEU A 152 11.09 -6.33 5.18
N GLU A 153 12.39 -6.00 5.12
CA GLU A 153 13.48 -6.98 5.04
C GLU A 153 13.76 -7.67 6.37
N ARG A 154 13.68 -6.90 7.47
CA ARG A 154 13.99 -7.37 8.84
C ARG A 154 12.84 -8.10 9.51
N ALA A 155 11.61 -7.93 9.02
CA ALA A 155 10.49 -8.74 9.46
C ALA A 155 10.80 -10.21 9.11
N PRO A 156 10.92 -11.11 10.11
CA PRO A 156 11.22 -12.51 9.82
C PRO A 156 10.13 -13.04 8.87
N PRO A 157 10.46 -13.94 7.92
CA PRO A 157 9.45 -14.71 7.22
C PRO A 157 8.76 -15.58 8.27
N GLN A 158 7.72 -15.05 8.92
CA GLN A 158 7.11 -15.76 10.03
C GLN A 158 6.45 -17.01 9.47
N VAL A 159 7.03 -18.15 9.86
CA VAL A 159 6.54 -19.51 9.63
C VAL A 159 5.04 -19.55 9.91
N LEU A 160 4.31 -20.27 9.08
CA LEU A 160 2.92 -20.62 9.31
C LEU A 160 2.80 -21.34 10.67
N ILE A 161 2.48 -20.62 11.73
CA ILE A 161 1.77 -21.23 12.85
C ILE A 161 0.33 -21.33 12.35
N SER A 162 -0.04 -22.54 11.95
CA SER A 162 -1.43 -22.95 11.85
C SER A 162 -2.00 -22.87 13.25
N GLU A 163 -2.69 -21.78 13.60
CA GLU A 163 -3.59 -21.83 14.76
C GLU A 163 -4.80 -22.66 14.34
N GLY A 164 -4.72 -23.94 14.69
CA GLY A 164 -5.70 -24.95 14.36
C GLY A 164 -5.20 -26.31 14.82
N GLU A 165 -5.03 -26.47 16.13
CA GLU A 165 -5.16 -27.74 16.88
C GLU A 165 -4.95 -27.46 18.38
N LEU A 166 -6.03 -27.10 19.08
CA LEU A 166 -6.34 -27.53 20.45
C LEU A 166 -7.85 -27.74 20.55
#